data_AF-K2RHS9-F1
#
_entry.id   AF-K2RHS9-F1
#
_cell.length_a   1.000
_cell.length_b   1.000
_cell.length_c   1.000
_cell.angle_alpha   90.00
_cell.angle_beta   90.00
_cell.angle_gamma   90.00
#
_symmetry.space_group_name_H-M   'P 1'
#
loop_
_entity.id
_entity.type
_entity.pdbx_description
1 polymer ?
#
loop_
_entity_poly.entity_id
_entity_poly.type
_entity_poly.pdbx_seq_one_letter_code
_entity_poly.pdbx_strand_id
1 'polypeptide(L)'
;MEAEIPRRYTKEEEKAVAEKYRDDPISGPAKFGDLYKNKMSSVLTALPEFVCTKWHFGRITIIGDAAHKFNPISGQGGNSAIETAAVLATNVAQMVKAQSDGGSPSDADITVAFQKTQETRRDRVANMVEAGHKQQSLSALETPIAEILGTKIAPRMGLEGSLSMFADNILPAERLPMLPMPKRPRFEPFQDELPAKPLGWQKATMAIAAVNFAILLLVAKKGMKIDSELLGWDEKASEFLGHSLRTHYTGLSSVDKMLATLSSCFGHSVFGPDPSHTAQFAYLLSLLAPVLVIWSIEGYRSANKLMPVALLVHTRALNEKPQQHPTRPPPLCLYLS
;
A
#
# COMPACT_ATOMS: atom_id res chain seq x y z
N MET A 1 -40.87 -10.10 0.59
CA MET A 1 -40.25 -8.88 1.15
C MET A 1 -38.78 -8.80 0.70
N GLU A 2 -38.53 -8.77 -0.61
CA GLU A 2 -37.17 -8.90 -1.19
C GLU A 2 -36.68 -7.64 -1.93
N ALA A 3 -37.28 -6.46 -1.70
CA ALA A 3 -36.99 -5.29 -2.55
C ALA A 3 -36.78 -3.95 -1.81
N GLU A 4 -36.52 -3.94 -0.51
CA GLU A 4 -36.14 -2.68 0.16
C GLU A 4 -34.61 -2.59 0.23
N ILE A 5 -34.03 -1.65 -0.52
CA ILE A 5 -32.62 -1.28 -0.42
C ILE A 5 -32.56 0.10 0.26
N PRO A 6 -31.82 0.27 1.37
CA PRO A 6 -31.08 -0.76 2.10
C PRO A 6 -32.04 -1.68 2.86
N ARG A 7 -31.73 -2.99 2.88
CA ARG A 7 -32.50 -3.98 3.64
C ARG A 7 -32.51 -3.61 5.12
N ARG A 8 -33.69 -3.47 5.69
CA ARG A 8 -33.88 -3.34 7.14
C ARG A 8 -33.92 -4.72 7.76
N TYR A 9 -32.99 -4.99 8.68
CA TYR A 9 -32.94 -6.26 9.40
C TYR A 9 -33.85 -6.23 10.61
N THR A 10 -34.50 -7.35 10.91
CA THR A 10 -35.33 -7.47 12.11
C THR A 10 -34.47 -7.66 13.36
N LYS A 11 -35.08 -7.47 14.53
CA LYS A 11 -34.38 -7.70 15.81
C LYS A 11 -34.06 -9.18 16.04
N GLU A 12 -34.83 -10.08 15.44
CA GLU A 12 -34.59 -11.53 15.46
C GLU A 12 -33.34 -11.88 14.64
N GLU A 13 -33.18 -11.29 13.46
CA GLU A 13 -31.99 -11.48 12.62
C GLU A 13 -30.73 -10.93 13.29
N GLU A 14 -30.83 -9.75 13.89
CA GLU A 14 -29.74 -9.17 14.69
C GLU A 14 -29.32 -10.11 15.83
N LYS A 15 -30.29 -10.64 16.59
CA LYS A 15 -30.02 -11.59 17.68
C LYS A 15 -29.40 -12.88 17.17
N ALA A 16 -29.86 -13.40 16.03
CA ALA A 16 -29.31 -14.62 15.44
C ALA A 16 -27.85 -14.46 15.03
N VAL A 17 -27.49 -13.32 14.43
CA VAL A 17 -26.09 -12.98 14.12
C VAL A 17 -25.27 -12.84 15.40
N ALA A 18 -25.81 -12.16 16.41
CA ALA A 18 -25.11 -11.98 17.67
C ALA A 18 -24.87 -13.29 18.43
N GLU A 19 -25.81 -14.23 18.37
CA GLU A 19 -25.67 -15.56 18.97
C GLU A 19 -24.63 -16.40 18.22
N LYS A 20 -24.61 -16.34 16.88
CA LYS A 20 -23.62 -17.05 16.04
C LYS A 20 -22.18 -16.74 16.44
N TYR A 21 -21.89 -15.47 16.75
CA TYR A 21 -20.55 -14.98 17.08
C TYR A 21 -20.36 -14.75 18.58
N ARG A 22 -21.25 -15.27 19.44
CA ARG A 22 -21.23 -15.01 20.89
C ARG A 22 -19.89 -15.35 21.54
N ASP A 23 -19.26 -16.43 21.11
CA ASP A 23 -18.04 -16.96 21.70
C ASP A 23 -16.75 -16.36 21.12
N ASP A 24 -16.87 -15.44 20.16
CA ASP A 24 -15.71 -14.84 19.50
C ASP A 24 -14.90 -13.99 20.51
N PRO A 25 -13.58 -14.19 20.60
CA PRO A 25 -12.73 -13.44 21.51
C PRO A 25 -12.53 -12.00 21.02
N ILE A 26 -12.62 -11.02 21.94
CA ILE A 26 -12.32 -9.61 21.64
C ILE A 26 -10.96 -9.23 22.23
N SER A 27 -10.83 -9.33 23.56
CA SER A 27 -9.61 -8.91 24.26
C SER A 27 -9.52 -9.57 25.63
N GLY A 28 -8.37 -10.17 25.94
CA GLY A 28 -8.18 -10.91 27.19
C GLY A 28 -9.26 -11.99 27.37
N PRO A 29 -9.95 -12.03 28.53
CA PRO A 29 -11.03 -13.00 28.75
C PRO A 29 -12.38 -12.60 28.12
N ALA A 30 -12.51 -11.38 27.58
CA ALA A 30 -13.78 -10.85 27.11
C ALA A 30 -14.16 -11.40 25.72
N LYS A 31 -15.41 -11.85 25.60
CA LYS A 31 -16.02 -12.33 24.36
C LYS A 31 -17.02 -11.33 23.79
N PHE A 32 -17.37 -11.47 22.52
CA PHE A 32 -18.42 -10.69 21.89
C PHE A 32 -19.78 -10.81 22.62
N GLY A 33 -20.10 -11.98 23.16
CA GLY A 33 -21.28 -12.20 23.98
C GLY A 33 -21.37 -11.31 25.22
N ASP A 34 -20.24 -11.04 25.87
CA ASP A 34 -20.17 -10.18 27.04
C ASP A 34 -20.48 -8.73 26.68
N LEU A 35 -19.96 -8.27 25.53
CA LEU A 35 -20.25 -6.94 24.98
C LEU A 35 -21.72 -6.82 24.58
N TYR A 36 -22.26 -7.83 23.87
CA TYR A 36 -23.65 -7.82 23.43
C TYR A 36 -24.65 -7.91 24.61
N LYS A 37 -24.28 -8.55 25.72
CA LYS A 37 -25.10 -8.59 26.96
C LYS A 37 -25.19 -7.23 27.64
N ASN A 38 -24.10 -6.45 27.63
CA ASN A 38 -23.99 -5.16 28.30
C ASN A 38 -24.18 -3.96 27.36
N LYS A 39 -24.69 -4.17 26.15
CA LYS A 39 -24.88 -3.11 25.15
C LYS A 39 -25.87 -2.05 25.61
N MET A 40 -25.64 -0.80 25.22
CA MET A 40 -26.63 0.28 25.33
C MET A 40 -27.60 0.28 24.15
N SER A 41 -27.08 0.05 22.95
CA SER A 41 -27.85 -0.03 21.71
C SER A 41 -27.18 -1.03 20.76
N SER A 42 -27.97 -1.60 19.86
CA SER A 42 -27.48 -2.43 18.76
C SER A 42 -28.42 -2.32 17.57
N VAL A 43 -27.83 -2.42 16.40
CA VAL A 43 -28.54 -2.48 15.13
C VAL A 43 -27.76 -3.39 14.19
N LEU A 44 -28.46 -4.25 13.47
CA LEU A 44 -27.90 -4.93 12.31
C LEU A 44 -28.23 -4.08 11.08
N THR A 45 -27.20 -3.64 10.37
CA THR A 45 -27.35 -2.81 9.18
C THR A 45 -26.58 -3.39 8.01
N ALA A 46 -27.14 -3.24 6.81
CA ALA A 46 -26.36 -3.42 5.60
C ALA A 46 -25.32 -2.31 5.53
N LEU A 47 -24.14 -2.63 5.02
CA LEU A 47 -23.06 -1.68 4.77
C LEU A 47 -22.93 -1.49 3.25
N PRO A 48 -23.78 -0.65 2.63
CA PRO A 48 -23.65 -0.37 1.21
C PRO A 48 -22.37 0.42 0.96
N GLU A 49 -21.65 0.05 -0.09
CA GLU A 49 -20.44 0.71 -0.54
C GLU A 49 -20.63 1.14 -1.99
N PHE A 50 -20.44 2.43 -2.28
CA PHE A 50 -20.60 2.93 -3.65
C PHE A 50 -19.89 4.27 -3.87
N VAL A 51 -19.67 4.61 -5.13
CA VAL A 51 -19.32 5.96 -5.58
C VAL A 51 -20.20 6.29 -6.79
N CYS A 52 -20.98 7.37 -6.70
CA CYS A 52 -21.83 7.82 -7.79
C CYS A 52 -20.98 8.26 -8.99
N THR A 53 -21.44 7.93 -10.19
CA THR A 53 -20.74 8.30 -11.43
C THR A 53 -20.85 9.79 -11.77
N LYS A 54 -21.95 10.43 -11.37
CA LYS A 54 -22.25 11.85 -11.55
C LYS A 54 -22.76 12.45 -10.23
N TRP A 55 -22.20 13.59 -9.83
CA TRP A 55 -22.46 14.22 -8.53
C TRP A 55 -23.29 15.50 -8.64
N HIS A 56 -23.67 15.94 -9.84
CA HIS A 56 -24.39 17.18 -10.01
C HIS A 56 -25.37 17.15 -11.18
N PHE A 57 -26.40 17.99 -11.09
CA PHE A 57 -27.38 18.21 -12.14
C PHE A 57 -27.99 19.61 -11.99
N GLY A 58 -27.83 20.45 -13.01
CA GLY A 58 -28.23 21.85 -12.96
C GLY A 58 -27.56 22.56 -11.78
N ARG A 59 -28.37 23.12 -10.89
CA ARG A 59 -27.90 23.85 -9.68
C ARG A 59 -27.86 23.00 -8.42
N ILE A 60 -27.96 21.67 -8.56
CA ILE A 60 -27.93 20.71 -7.45
C ILE A 60 -26.64 19.89 -7.53
N THR A 61 -25.98 19.71 -6.38
CA THR A 61 -24.81 18.84 -6.24
C THR A 61 -24.94 17.99 -4.97
N ILE A 62 -24.42 16.77 -5.01
CA ILE A 62 -24.39 15.83 -3.89
C ILE A 62 -22.96 15.70 -3.36
N ILE A 63 -22.83 15.58 -2.03
CA ILE A 63 -21.55 15.44 -1.33
C ILE A 63 -21.70 14.43 -0.17
N GLY A 64 -20.57 13.91 0.32
CA GLY A 64 -20.55 12.93 1.41
C GLY A 64 -21.28 11.64 1.03
N ASP A 65 -21.98 11.04 2.02
CA ASP A 65 -22.72 9.78 1.87
C ASP A 65 -23.74 9.74 0.72
N ALA A 66 -24.21 10.90 0.25
CA ALA A 66 -25.09 10.99 -0.91
C ALA A 66 -24.36 10.69 -2.23
N ALA A 67 -23.07 11.03 -2.32
CA ALA A 67 -22.23 10.85 -3.51
C ALA A 67 -21.32 9.62 -3.42
N HIS A 68 -20.94 9.22 -2.21
CA HIS A 68 -20.02 8.12 -1.96
C HIS A 68 -20.24 7.55 -0.57
N LYS A 69 -20.30 6.22 -0.46
CA LYS A 69 -20.52 5.52 0.79
C LYS A 69 -19.38 4.56 1.06
N PHE A 70 -18.79 4.70 2.23
CA PHE A 70 -17.64 3.92 2.68
C PHE A 70 -18.07 2.76 3.58
N ASN A 71 -17.26 1.69 3.58
CA ASN A 71 -17.23 0.78 4.72
C ASN A 71 -16.80 1.54 5.99
N PRO A 72 -17.56 1.46 7.11
CA PRO A 72 -17.25 2.19 8.34
C PRO A 72 -15.91 1.80 8.95
N ILE A 73 -15.35 0.61 8.64
CA ILE A 73 -14.05 0.17 9.17
C ILE A 73 -12.91 1.15 8.85
N SER A 74 -13.04 1.89 7.74
CA SER A 74 -12.04 2.87 7.30
C SER A 74 -12.05 4.15 8.17
N GLY A 75 -13.17 4.46 8.83
CA GLY A 75 -13.38 5.76 9.49
C GLY A 75 -13.35 6.97 8.54
N GLN A 76 -13.45 6.78 7.22
CA GLN A 76 -13.24 7.85 6.23
C GLN A 76 -14.51 8.53 5.72
N GLY A 77 -15.71 8.01 5.99
CA GLY A 77 -16.96 8.59 5.46
C GLY A 77 -17.13 10.08 5.81
N GLY A 78 -17.09 10.41 7.10
CA GLY A 78 -17.21 11.79 7.57
C GLY A 78 -16.05 12.69 7.12
N ASN A 79 -14.82 12.19 7.19
CA ASN A 79 -13.63 12.93 6.77
C ASN A 79 -13.68 13.26 5.27
N SER A 80 -14.05 12.29 4.43
CA SER A 80 -14.22 12.47 2.99
C SER A 80 -15.35 13.43 2.66
N ALA A 81 -16.44 13.43 3.43
CA ALA A 81 -17.52 14.42 3.28
C ALA A 81 -17.02 15.84 3.55
N ILE A 82 -16.20 16.04 4.58
CA ILE A 82 -15.57 17.34 4.90
C ILE A 82 -14.61 17.76 3.79
N GLU A 83 -13.75 16.85 3.29
CA GLU A 83 -12.86 17.13 2.16
C GLU A 83 -13.64 17.54 0.90
N THR A 84 -14.71 16.80 0.56
CA THR A 84 -15.56 17.15 -0.60
C THR A 84 -16.24 18.51 -0.40
N ALA A 85 -16.72 18.82 0.81
CA ALA A 85 -17.27 20.14 1.12
C ALA A 85 -16.23 21.25 0.97
N ALA A 86 -14.98 21.00 1.37
CA ALA A 86 -13.90 21.96 1.24
C ALA A 86 -13.58 22.29 -0.24
N VAL A 87 -13.48 21.26 -1.08
CA VAL A 87 -13.28 21.44 -2.53
C VAL A 87 -14.47 22.16 -3.16
N LEU A 88 -15.70 21.79 -2.80
CA LEU A 88 -16.90 22.45 -3.31
C LEU A 88 -16.92 23.94 -2.97
N ALA A 89 -16.72 24.27 -1.69
CA ALA A 89 -16.70 25.66 -1.21
C ALA A 89 -15.60 26.48 -1.91
N THR A 90 -14.43 25.87 -2.15
CA THR A 90 -13.32 26.50 -2.88
C THR A 90 -13.72 26.84 -4.31
N ASN A 91 -14.29 25.88 -5.05
CA ASN A 91 -14.69 26.08 -6.44
C ASN A 91 -15.85 27.08 -6.56
N VAL A 92 -16.83 27.03 -5.65
CA VAL A 92 -17.94 27.99 -5.60
C VAL A 92 -17.42 29.40 -5.27
N ALA A 93 -16.52 29.56 -4.30
CA ALA A 93 -15.96 30.85 -3.96
C ALA A 93 -15.15 31.45 -5.13
N GLN A 94 -14.39 30.63 -5.86
CA GLN A 94 -13.68 31.06 -7.06
C GLN A 94 -14.64 31.50 -8.17
N MET A 95 -15.69 30.73 -8.41
CA MET A 95 -16.73 31.05 -9.38
C MET A 95 -17.41 32.39 -9.08
N VAL A 96 -17.80 32.62 -7.81
CA VAL A 96 -18.45 33.88 -7.38
C VAL A 96 -17.49 35.06 -7.51
N LYS A 97 -16.22 34.91 -7.11
CA LYS A 97 -15.21 35.97 -7.25
C LYS A 97 -14.89 36.34 -8.70
N ALA A 98 -15.10 35.42 -9.64
CA ALA A 98 -14.88 35.66 -11.06
C ALA A 98 -16.03 36.45 -11.72
N GLN A 99 -17.16 36.63 -11.03
CA GLN A 99 -18.26 37.43 -11.54
C GLN A 99 -17.91 38.93 -11.45
N SER A 100 -18.37 39.72 -12.41
CA SER A 100 -18.35 41.18 -12.31
C SER A 100 -19.22 41.65 -11.15
N ASP A 101 -18.93 42.83 -10.59
CA ASP A 101 -19.65 43.38 -9.43
C ASP A 101 -21.18 43.36 -9.66
N GLY A 102 -21.88 42.52 -8.89
CA GLY A 102 -23.34 42.34 -8.96
C GLY A 102 -23.86 41.26 -9.92
N GLY A 103 -22.99 40.55 -10.64
CA GLY A 103 -23.38 39.45 -11.54
C GLY A 103 -23.69 38.14 -10.80
N SER A 104 -24.76 37.45 -11.23
CA SER A 104 -25.05 36.07 -10.78
C SER A 104 -24.38 35.06 -11.71
N PRO A 105 -23.79 33.97 -11.18
CA PRO A 105 -23.24 32.89 -12.01
C PRO A 105 -24.29 32.29 -12.96
N SER A 106 -23.87 32.05 -14.20
CA SER A 106 -24.66 31.32 -15.18
C SER A 106 -24.75 29.82 -14.84
N ASP A 107 -25.66 29.10 -15.47
CA ASP A 107 -25.76 27.64 -15.31
C ASP A 107 -24.49 26.93 -15.79
N ALA A 108 -23.80 27.49 -16.79
CA ALA A 108 -22.53 26.97 -17.29
C ALA A 108 -21.42 27.12 -16.23
N ASP A 109 -21.33 28.28 -15.56
CA ASP A 109 -20.35 28.53 -14.51
C ASP A 109 -20.53 27.56 -13.34
N ILE A 110 -21.77 27.33 -12.93
CA ILE A 110 -22.12 26.39 -11.85
C ILE A 110 -21.76 24.96 -12.25
N THR A 111 -22.10 24.57 -13.49
CA THR A 111 -21.75 23.25 -14.03
C THR A 111 -20.24 23.03 -14.00
N VAL A 112 -19.44 24.05 -14.39
CA VAL A 112 -17.98 23.99 -14.35
C VAL A 112 -17.46 23.83 -12.92
N ALA A 113 -17.98 24.62 -11.96
CA ALA A 113 -17.55 24.54 -10.56
C ALA A 113 -17.88 23.17 -9.92
N PHE A 114 -19.06 22.62 -10.21
CA PHE A 114 -19.47 21.30 -9.74
C PHE A 114 -18.69 20.17 -10.41
N GLN A 115 -18.47 20.26 -11.72
CA GLN A 115 -17.67 19.30 -12.47
C GLN A 115 -16.23 19.24 -11.93
N LYS A 116 -15.60 20.39 -11.71
CA LYS A 116 -14.25 20.47 -11.13
C LYS A 116 -14.20 19.86 -9.73
N THR A 117 -15.26 20.02 -8.93
CA THR A 117 -15.36 19.40 -7.61
C THR A 117 -15.40 17.87 -7.70
N GLN A 118 -16.20 17.34 -8.64
CA GLN A 118 -16.26 15.90 -8.89
C GLN A 118 -14.91 15.36 -9.40
N GLU A 119 -14.30 15.99 -10.41
CA GLU A 119 -13.02 15.56 -10.98
C GLU A 119 -11.89 15.54 -9.96
N THR A 120 -11.87 16.52 -9.05
CA THR A 120 -10.87 16.59 -7.98
C THR A 120 -11.02 15.43 -6.98
N ARG A 121 -12.25 14.99 -6.71
CA ARG A 121 -12.55 14.09 -5.58
C ARG A 121 -12.82 12.64 -5.99
N ARG A 122 -13.44 12.38 -7.15
CA ARG A 122 -14.06 11.09 -7.47
C ARG A 122 -13.07 9.93 -7.46
N ASP A 123 -11.93 10.08 -8.11
CA ASP A 123 -10.96 8.99 -8.23
C ASP A 123 -10.31 8.66 -6.88
N ARG A 124 -9.98 9.70 -6.09
CA ARG A 124 -9.47 9.52 -4.72
C ARG A 124 -10.49 8.82 -3.84
N VAL A 125 -11.75 9.26 -3.87
CA VAL A 125 -12.84 8.64 -3.10
C VAL A 125 -13.05 7.19 -3.52
N ALA A 126 -13.04 6.89 -4.83
CA ALA A 126 -13.16 5.52 -5.33
C ALA A 126 -12.05 4.62 -4.80
N ASN A 127 -10.80 5.08 -4.85
CA ASN A 127 -9.67 4.33 -4.29
C ASN A 127 -9.81 4.10 -2.79
N MET A 128 -10.28 5.11 -2.04
CA MET A 128 -10.47 4.99 -0.59
C MET A 128 -11.65 4.07 -0.22
N VAL A 129 -12.75 4.08 -0.99
CA VAL A 129 -13.86 3.12 -0.82
C VAL A 129 -13.37 1.70 -1.09
N GLU A 130 -12.65 1.48 -2.20
CA GLU A 130 -12.06 0.18 -2.53
C GLU A 130 -11.06 -0.30 -1.46
N ALA A 131 -10.23 0.60 -0.93
CA ALA A 131 -9.30 0.30 0.15
C ALA A 131 -10.04 -0.08 1.44
N GLY A 132 -11.11 0.63 1.78
CA GLY A 132 -11.97 0.30 2.92
C GLY A 132 -12.60 -1.08 2.79
N HIS A 133 -13.10 -1.43 1.59
CA HIS A 133 -13.61 -2.77 1.29
C HIS A 133 -12.54 -3.85 1.49
N LYS A 134 -11.34 -3.65 0.92
CA LYS A 134 -10.20 -4.57 1.08
C LYS A 134 -9.79 -4.74 2.54
N GLN A 135 -9.81 -3.66 3.32
CA GLN A 135 -9.53 -3.71 4.75
C GLN A 135 -10.60 -4.52 5.52
N GLN A 136 -11.87 -4.37 5.17
CA GLN A 136 -12.95 -5.17 5.75
C GLN A 136 -12.79 -6.65 5.40
N SER A 137 -12.54 -6.96 4.12
CA SER A 137 -12.34 -8.34 3.65
C SER A 137 -11.16 -9.03 4.35
N LEU A 138 -10.05 -8.29 4.55
CA LEU A 138 -8.89 -8.76 5.33
C LEU A 138 -9.25 -8.99 6.80
N SER A 139 -9.99 -8.07 7.42
CA SER A 139 -10.36 -8.16 8.84
C SER A 139 -11.38 -9.27 9.11
N ALA A 140 -12.24 -9.55 8.14
CA ALA A 140 -13.23 -10.62 8.20
C ALA A 140 -12.69 -11.98 7.72
N LEU A 141 -11.42 -12.04 7.28
CA LEU A 141 -10.75 -13.25 6.79
C LEU A 141 -11.56 -13.96 5.68
N GLU A 142 -12.17 -13.19 4.79
CA GLU A 142 -13.17 -13.72 3.84
C GLU A 142 -12.63 -14.73 2.83
N THR A 143 -11.31 -14.72 2.60
CA THR A 143 -10.64 -15.62 1.67
C THR A 143 -9.47 -16.33 2.35
N PRO A 144 -9.05 -17.52 1.89
CA PRO A 144 -7.87 -18.20 2.43
C PRO A 144 -6.59 -17.34 2.39
N ILE A 145 -6.47 -16.48 1.38
CA ILE A 145 -5.36 -15.53 1.27
C ILE A 145 -5.46 -14.46 2.37
N ALA A 146 -6.65 -13.88 2.57
CA ALA A 146 -6.90 -12.93 3.65
C ALA A 146 -6.66 -13.56 5.03
N GLU A 147 -7.00 -14.84 5.23
CA GLU A 147 -6.72 -15.57 6.46
C GLU A 147 -5.21 -15.68 6.75
N ILE A 148 -4.42 -16.06 5.73
CA ILE A 148 -2.96 -16.14 5.85
C ILE A 148 -2.38 -14.74 6.13
N LEU A 149 -2.82 -13.74 5.36
CA LEU A 149 -2.35 -12.36 5.53
C LEU A 149 -2.69 -11.83 6.93
N GLY A 150 -3.94 -11.94 7.37
CA GLY A 150 -4.43 -11.40 8.64
C GLY A 150 -3.89 -12.13 9.87
N THR A 151 -3.77 -13.46 9.82
CA THR A 151 -3.37 -14.25 11.00
C THR A 151 -1.86 -14.51 11.10
N LYS A 152 -1.17 -14.58 9.95
CA LYS A 152 0.27 -14.90 9.92
C LYS A 152 1.12 -13.68 9.59
N ILE A 153 0.71 -12.83 8.67
CA ILE A 153 1.59 -11.75 8.18
C ILE A 153 1.38 -10.46 8.98
N ALA A 154 0.14 -10.02 9.14
CA ALA A 154 -0.20 -8.75 9.81
C ALA A 154 0.35 -8.64 11.25
N PRO A 155 0.32 -9.68 12.12
CA PRO A 155 0.88 -9.57 13.47
C PRO A 155 2.41 -9.45 13.50
N ARG A 156 3.07 -9.78 12.37
CA ARG A 156 4.51 -9.64 12.19
C ARG A 156 4.89 -8.32 11.50
N MET A 157 3.91 -7.58 10.98
CA MET A 157 4.12 -6.23 10.49
C MET A 157 4.42 -5.31 11.67
N GLY A 158 5.43 -4.45 11.53
CA GLY A 158 5.67 -3.37 12.48
C GLY A 158 4.55 -2.32 12.44
N LEU A 159 4.45 -1.50 13.49
CA LEU A 159 3.50 -0.39 13.56
C LEU A 159 3.64 0.56 12.38
N GLU A 160 4.85 0.70 11.84
CA GLU A 160 5.17 1.57 10.71
C GLU A 160 4.37 1.23 9.46
N GLY A 161 4.12 -0.06 9.17
CA GLY A 161 3.33 -0.45 8.01
C GLY A 161 1.87 -0.02 8.14
N SER A 162 1.28 -0.23 9.32
CA SER A 162 -0.08 0.24 9.62
C SER A 162 -0.17 1.77 9.60
N LEU A 163 0.82 2.46 10.19
CA LEU A 163 0.87 3.92 10.18
C LEU A 163 1.02 4.49 8.77
N SER A 164 1.83 3.87 7.92
CA SER A 164 1.98 4.26 6.51
C SER A 164 0.64 4.14 5.76
N MET A 165 -0.10 3.04 5.97
CA MET A 165 -1.41 2.86 5.36
C MET A 165 -2.42 3.94 5.79
N PHE A 166 -2.39 4.39 7.04
CA PHE A 166 -3.19 5.54 7.48
C PHE A 166 -2.69 6.85 6.85
N ALA A 167 -1.36 7.06 6.84
CA ALA A 167 -0.74 8.26 6.29
C ALA A 167 -1.06 8.44 4.79
N ASP A 168 -0.93 7.40 3.98
CA ASP A 168 -1.23 7.43 2.53
C ASP A 168 -2.67 7.90 2.25
N ASN A 169 -3.60 7.60 3.14
CA ASN A 169 -4.99 8.05 3.05
C ASN A 169 -5.18 9.48 3.56
N ILE A 170 -4.40 9.96 4.53
CA ILE A 170 -4.59 11.26 5.19
C ILE A 170 -3.78 12.39 4.54
N LEU A 171 -2.52 12.13 4.16
CA LEU A 171 -1.62 13.16 3.64
C LEU A 171 -2.08 13.87 2.36
N PRO A 172 -2.83 13.23 1.44
CA PRO A 172 -3.39 13.91 0.27
C PRO A 172 -4.72 14.62 0.53
N ALA A 173 -5.13 14.79 1.79
CA ALA A 173 -6.43 15.39 2.13
C ALA A 173 -6.57 16.83 1.63
N GLU A 174 -7.79 17.16 1.20
CA GLU A 174 -8.12 18.50 0.71
C GLU A 174 -8.45 19.46 1.85
N ARG A 175 -8.08 20.73 1.68
CA ARG A 175 -8.40 21.81 2.63
C ARG A 175 -9.03 23.01 1.95
N LEU A 176 -9.50 23.96 2.77
CA LEU A 176 -9.96 25.27 2.33
C LEU A 176 -8.74 26.21 2.13
N PRO A 177 -8.32 26.54 0.89
CA PRO A 177 -7.11 27.34 0.66
C PRO A 177 -7.25 28.81 1.11
N MET A 178 -8.47 29.33 1.20
CA MET A 178 -8.71 30.70 1.70
C MET A 178 -8.64 30.84 3.22
N LEU A 179 -8.52 29.74 3.96
CA LEU A 179 -8.35 29.78 5.41
C LEU A 179 -6.88 29.57 5.79
N PRO A 180 -6.36 30.28 6.81
CA PRO A 180 -5.01 30.09 7.28
C PRO A 180 -4.83 28.69 7.87
N MET A 181 -3.73 28.02 7.55
CA MET A 181 -3.43 26.69 8.08
C MET A 181 -2.76 26.80 9.45
N PRO A 182 -3.38 26.30 10.56
CA PRO A 182 -2.71 26.28 11.85
C PRO A 182 -1.46 25.40 11.82
N LYS A 183 -0.34 25.96 12.28
CA LYS A 183 0.90 25.20 12.51
C LYS A 183 0.69 24.29 13.71
N ARG A 184 0.81 22.97 13.48
CA ARG A 184 0.72 21.93 14.50
C ARG A 184 1.94 21.02 14.38
N PRO A 185 2.60 20.63 15.49
CA PRO A 185 3.66 19.65 15.45
C PRO A 185 3.19 18.37 14.75
N ARG A 186 3.96 17.89 13.78
CA ARG A 186 3.67 16.68 13.01
C ARG A 186 4.97 16.08 12.51
N PHE A 187 4.98 14.76 12.34
CA PHE A 187 6.15 14.02 11.84
C PHE A 187 6.27 14.12 10.32
N GLU A 188 5.14 14.08 9.61
CA GLU A 188 5.07 14.11 8.15
C GLU A 188 4.19 15.30 7.69
N PRO A 189 4.65 16.10 6.72
CA PRO A 189 3.86 17.20 6.15
C PRO A 189 2.77 16.68 5.21
N PHE A 190 1.66 17.42 5.07
CA PHE A 190 0.66 17.12 4.04
C PHE A 190 1.23 17.34 2.64
N GLN A 191 0.63 16.71 1.63
CA GLN A 191 1.15 16.79 0.26
C GLN A 191 1.13 18.20 -0.33
N ASP A 192 0.22 19.07 0.12
CA ASP A 192 0.16 20.48 -0.31
C ASP A 192 1.19 21.37 0.40
N GLU A 193 1.85 20.87 1.45
CA GLU A 193 2.93 21.54 2.16
C GLU A 193 4.31 21.18 1.61
N LEU A 194 4.39 20.17 0.75
CA LEU A 194 5.63 19.75 0.09
C LEU A 194 6.05 20.77 -0.98
N PRO A 195 7.36 21.01 -1.18
CA PRO A 195 7.85 21.93 -2.20
C PRO A 195 7.53 21.47 -3.63
N ALA A 196 7.23 20.19 -3.81
CA ALA A 196 6.78 19.60 -5.06
C ALA A 196 5.82 18.44 -4.79
N LYS A 197 4.91 18.18 -5.73
CA LYS A 197 4.02 17.02 -5.64
C LYS A 197 4.84 15.73 -5.73
N PRO A 198 4.60 14.74 -4.85
CA PRO A 198 5.29 13.47 -4.92
C PRO A 198 4.98 12.78 -6.26
N LEU A 199 6.02 12.25 -6.90
CA LEU A 199 5.87 11.42 -8.08
C LEU A 199 5.17 10.12 -7.66
N GLY A 200 3.90 9.98 -8.04
CA GLY A 200 3.16 8.75 -7.79
C GLY A 200 3.77 7.55 -8.52
N TRP A 201 3.28 6.36 -8.20
CA TRP A 201 3.65 5.12 -8.87
C TRP A 201 3.17 5.11 -10.33
N GLN A 202 3.91 5.78 -11.21
CA GLN A 202 3.53 5.91 -12.61
C GLN A 202 3.96 4.66 -13.38
N LYS A 203 2.99 3.99 -14.00
CA LYS A 203 3.24 2.83 -14.89
C LYS A 203 4.29 3.14 -15.95
N ALA A 204 4.34 4.39 -16.43
CA ALA A 204 5.35 4.86 -17.37
C ALA A 204 6.77 4.79 -16.80
N THR A 205 7.01 5.26 -15.58
CA THR A 205 8.33 5.19 -14.93
C THR A 205 8.75 3.74 -14.70
N MET A 206 7.83 2.86 -14.30
CA MET A 206 8.10 1.42 -14.18
C MET A 206 8.40 0.78 -15.52
N ALA A 207 7.69 1.15 -16.58
CA ALA A 207 7.96 0.66 -17.93
C ALA A 207 9.32 1.13 -18.44
N ILE A 208 9.67 2.40 -18.23
CA ILE A 208 10.99 2.95 -18.56
C ILE A 208 12.08 2.20 -17.77
N ALA A 209 11.90 2.00 -16.46
CA ALA A 209 12.85 1.25 -15.65
C ALA A 209 12.98 -0.19 -16.17
N ALA A 210 11.87 -0.89 -16.43
CA ALA A 210 11.86 -2.25 -16.96
C ALA A 210 12.56 -2.36 -18.31
N VAL A 211 12.33 -1.42 -19.23
CA VAL A 211 13.01 -1.36 -20.54
C VAL A 211 14.51 -1.13 -20.35
N ASN A 212 14.91 -0.20 -19.48
CA ASN A 212 16.33 0.02 -19.18
C ASN A 212 16.98 -1.24 -18.59
N PHE A 213 16.33 -1.91 -17.64
CA PHE A 213 16.83 -3.17 -17.09
C PHE A 213 16.89 -4.28 -18.14
N ALA A 214 15.92 -4.36 -19.06
CA ALA A 214 15.95 -5.31 -20.16
C ALA A 214 17.12 -5.02 -21.13
N ILE A 215 17.38 -3.76 -21.47
CA ILE A 215 18.53 -3.37 -22.30
C ILE A 215 19.84 -3.73 -21.58
N LEU A 216 19.97 -3.37 -20.29
CA LEU A 216 21.14 -3.73 -19.49
C LEU A 216 21.36 -5.24 -19.45
N LEU A 217 20.30 -6.03 -19.31
CA LEU A 217 20.37 -7.48 -19.36
C LEU A 217 20.86 -7.99 -20.72
N LEU A 218 20.38 -7.41 -21.83
CA LEU A 218 20.84 -7.77 -23.18
C LEU A 218 22.32 -7.42 -23.40
N VAL A 219 22.74 -6.23 -22.96
CA VAL A 219 24.14 -5.80 -23.03
C VAL A 219 25.03 -6.70 -22.17
N ALA A 220 24.60 -7.01 -20.95
CA ALA A 220 25.32 -7.93 -20.06
C ALA A 220 25.43 -9.33 -20.68
N LYS A 221 24.35 -9.88 -21.26
CA LYS A 221 24.39 -11.15 -21.99
C LYS A 221 25.43 -11.16 -23.10
N LYS A 222 25.47 -10.09 -23.91
CA LYS A 222 26.43 -9.98 -25.03
C LYS A 222 27.87 -9.77 -24.54
N GLY A 223 28.07 -8.93 -23.52
CA GLY A 223 29.40 -8.60 -22.98
C GLY A 223 30.03 -9.74 -22.18
N MET A 224 29.23 -10.46 -21.39
CA MET A 224 29.67 -11.57 -20.54
C MET A 224 29.52 -12.94 -21.23
N LYS A 225 29.13 -12.97 -22.51
CA LYS A 225 28.89 -14.20 -23.29
C LYS A 225 27.97 -15.19 -22.55
N ILE A 226 26.94 -14.67 -21.89
CA ILE A 226 25.95 -15.50 -21.19
C ILE A 226 25.05 -16.09 -22.26
N ASP A 227 25.42 -17.26 -22.78
CA ASP A 227 24.56 -17.98 -23.72
C ASP A 227 23.59 -18.88 -22.97
N SER A 228 22.31 -18.74 -23.36
CA SER A 228 21.16 -19.62 -23.17
C SER A 228 19.89 -18.82 -22.91
N GLU A 229 18.81 -19.31 -23.51
CA GLU A 229 17.44 -18.81 -23.32
C GLU A 229 17.03 -18.96 -21.84
N LEU A 230 17.31 -17.89 -21.10
CA LEU A 230 16.85 -17.47 -19.77
C LEU A 230 17.06 -18.40 -18.56
N LEU A 231 17.29 -19.71 -18.69
CA LEU A 231 17.65 -20.65 -17.59
C LEU A 231 18.04 -22.07 -18.07
N GLY A 232 18.31 -22.26 -19.37
CA GLY A 232 18.63 -23.54 -19.99
C GLY A 232 20.13 -23.80 -20.11
N TRP A 233 20.70 -24.52 -19.16
CA TRP A 233 22.11 -24.89 -19.13
C TRP A 233 22.54 -25.71 -20.37
N ASP A 234 23.56 -25.28 -21.11
CA ASP A 234 24.32 -26.18 -22.00
C ASP A 234 25.47 -26.78 -21.20
N GLU A 235 25.33 -28.07 -20.91
CA GLU A 235 26.26 -28.90 -20.14
C GLU A 235 27.66 -28.97 -20.78
N LYS A 236 27.80 -28.56 -22.05
CA LYS A 236 29.06 -28.66 -22.82
C LYS A 236 29.96 -27.42 -22.81
N ALA A 237 29.54 -26.27 -22.30
CA ALA A 237 30.17 -25.00 -22.66
C ALA A 237 30.80 -24.18 -21.53
N SER A 238 31.07 -24.71 -20.33
CA SER A 238 31.64 -23.88 -19.27
C SER A 238 32.57 -24.63 -18.32
N GLU A 239 33.86 -24.48 -18.56
CA GLU A 239 34.92 -24.84 -17.60
C GLU A 239 35.19 -23.63 -16.69
N PHE A 240 35.37 -23.86 -15.39
CA PHE A 240 35.95 -22.87 -14.49
C PHE A 240 37.43 -23.22 -14.32
N LEU A 241 38.32 -22.40 -14.86
CA LEU A 241 39.78 -22.65 -14.81
C LEU A 241 40.21 -24.01 -15.41
N GLY A 242 39.52 -24.49 -16.44
CA GLY A 242 39.81 -25.82 -17.03
C GLY A 242 39.23 -26.99 -16.25
N HIS A 243 38.44 -26.73 -15.20
CA HIS A 243 37.73 -27.75 -14.43
C HIS A 243 36.23 -27.69 -14.67
N SER A 244 35.56 -28.84 -14.51
CA SER A 244 34.10 -28.88 -14.57
C SER A 244 33.47 -28.00 -13.49
N LEU A 245 32.46 -27.23 -13.87
CA LEU A 245 31.71 -26.42 -12.92
C LEU A 245 31.04 -27.29 -11.86
N ARG A 246 31.09 -26.83 -10.61
CA ARG A 246 30.24 -27.38 -9.56
C ARG A 246 28.78 -27.05 -9.87
N THR A 247 27.95 -28.07 -9.97
CA THR A 247 26.52 -27.97 -10.31
C THR A 247 25.59 -28.23 -9.12
N HIS A 248 26.15 -28.61 -7.97
CA HIS A 248 25.39 -28.92 -6.76
C HIS A 248 25.88 -28.11 -5.56
N TYR A 249 25.03 -27.21 -5.05
CA TYR A 249 25.35 -26.29 -3.95
C TYR A 249 24.39 -26.46 -2.77
N THR A 250 23.09 -26.40 -3.04
CA THR A 250 22.01 -26.33 -2.04
C THR A 250 21.02 -27.50 -2.15
N GLY A 251 21.02 -28.23 -3.27
CA GLY A 251 20.08 -29.31 -3.56
C GLY A 251 18.76 -28.85 -4.21
N LEU A 252 18.53 -27.53 -4.32
CA LEU A 252 17.39 -26.96 -5.05
C LEU A 252 17.81 -26.69 -6.50
N SER A 253 17.25 -27.43 -7.46
CA SER A 253 17.68 -27.41 -8.87
C SER A 253 17.76 -26.00 -9.46
N SER A 254 16.76 -25.15 -9.20
CA SER A 254 16.74 -23.78 -9.74
C SER A 254 17.83 -22.88 -9.14
N VAL A 255 18.12 -23.02 -7.85
CA VAL A 255 19.15 -22.24 -7.15
C VAL A 255 20.54 -22.71 -7.58
N ASP A 256 20.73 -24.03 -7.68
CA ASP A 256 22.00 -24.63 -8.05
C ASP A 256 22.36 -24.31 -9.51
N LYS A 257 21.37 -24.31 -10.42
CA LYS A 257 21.53 -23.82 -11.80
C LYS A 257 21.94 -22.35 -11.83
N MET A 258 21.25 -21.50 -11.07
CA MET A 258 21.59 -20.07 -10.99
C MET A 258 23.04 -19.86 -10.51
N LEU A 259 23.46 -20.56 -9.45
CA LEU A 259 24.81 -20.45 -8.89
C LEU A 259 25.89 -20.98 -9.84
N ALA A 260 25.63 -22.08 -10.54
CA ALA A 260 26.54 -22.62 -11.56
C ALA A 260 26.70 -21.65 -12.74
N THR A 261 25.61 -21.04 -13.21
CA THR A 261 25.64 -20.01 -14.25
C THR A 261 26.46 -18.79 -13.81
N LEU A 262 26.21 -18.27 -12.61
CA LEU A 262 27.00 -17.15 -12.06
C LEU A 262 28.49 -17.49 -11.99
N SER A 263 28.83 -18.71 -11.54
CA SER A 263 30.22 -19.17 -11.43
C SER A 263 30.92 -19.26 -12.79
N SER A 264 30.20 -19.71 -13.84
CA SER A 264 30.70 -19.69 -15.22
C SER A 264 30.95 -18.25 -15.70
N CYS A 265 29.94 -17.39 -15.57
CA CYS A 265 29.97 -16.04 -16.10
C CYS A 265 31.10 -15.18 -15.51
N PHE A 266 31.46 -15.41 -14.24
CA PHE A 266 32.51 -14.67 -13.55
C PHE A 266 33.87 -15.38 -13.53
N GLY A 267 33.99 -16.62 -14.02
CA GLY A 267 35.26 -17.36 -14.00
C GLY A 267 36.38 -16.66 -14.78
N HIS A 268 36.07 -16.20 -15.99
CA HIS A 268 37.00 -15.40 -16.80
C HIS A 268 37.25 -13.99 -16.25
N SER A 269 36.39 -13.50 -15.35
CA SER A 269 36.57 -12.20 -14.67
C SER A 269 37.47 -12.28 -13.44
N VAL A 270 37.62 -13.47 -12.84
CA VAL A 270 38.48 -13.69 -11.68
C VAL A 270 39.91 -14.07 -12.10
N PHE A 271 40.03 -14.86 -13.16
CA PHE A 271 41.33 -15.37 -13.63
C PHE A 271 41.34 -15.55 -15.15
N GLY A 272 41.07 -14.46 -15.87
CA GLY A 272 41.11 -14.42 -17.34
C GLY A 272 42.51 -14.09 -17.87
N PRO A 273 42.78 -14.38 -19.16
CA PRO A 273 44.04 -14.02 -19.82
C PRO A 273 44.20 -12.51 -20.06
N ASP A 274 43.10 -11.73 -20.00
CA ASP A 274 43.10 -10.27 -20.13
C ASP A 274 42.99 -9.61 -18.74
N PRO A 275 44.06 -8.94 -18.26
CA PRO A 275 44.05 -8.23 -16.98
C PRO A 275 43.01 -7.10 -16.90
N SER A 276 42.62 -6.52 -18.04
CA SER A 276 41.65 -5.43 -18.11
C SER A 276 40.26 -5.88 -17.65
N HIS A 277 39.88 -7.10 -18.02
CA HIS A 277 38.60 -7.69 -17.63
C HIS A 277 38.54 -7.97 -16.12
N THR A 278 39.64 -8.45 -15.55
CA THR A 278 39.78 -8.66 -14.09
C THR A 278 39.72 -7.34 -13.33
N ALA A 279 40.40 -6.30 -13.81
CA ALA A 279 40.36 -4.97 -13.20
C ALA A 279 38.95 -4.34 -13.28
N GLN A 280 38.26 -4.48 -14.41
CA GLN A 280 36.88 -4.01 -14.59
C GLN A 280 35.90 -4.74 -13.66
N PHE A 281 36.10 -6.04 -13.43
CA PHE A 281 35.29 -6.80 -12.49
C PHE A 281 35.55 -6.43 -11.03
N ALA A 282 36.81 -6.20 -10.65
CA ALA A 282 37.15 -5.66 -9.34
C ALA A 282 36.51 -4.28 -9.08
N TYR A 283 36.46 -3.43 -10.12
CA TYR A 283 35.74 -2.16 -10.08
C TYR A 283 34.22 -2.34 -9.95
N LEU A 284 33.61 -3.30 -10.65
CA LEU A 284 32.19 -3.63 -10.48
C LEU A 284 31.88 -4.09 -9.04
N LEU A 285 32.72 -4.95 -8.46
CA LEU A 285 32.57 -5.41 -7.07
C LEU A 285 32.66 -4.26 -6.07
N SER A 286 33.56 -3.29 -6.30
CA SER A 286 33.65 -2.11 -5.43
C SER A 286 32.42 -1.19 -5.56
N LEU A 287 31.81 -1.09 -6.74
CA LEU A 287 30.54 -0.39 -6.94
C LEU A 287 29.33 -1.11 -6.31
N LEU A 288 29.40 -2.42 -6.11
CA LEU A 288 28.37 -3.18 -5.39
C LEU A 288 28.45 -2.99 -3.87
N ALA A 289 29.61 -2.58 -3.32
CA ALA A 289 29.75 -2.40 -1.88
C ALA A 289 28.77 -1.36 -1.29
N PRO A 290 28.59 -0.15 -1.86
CA PRO A 290 27.54 0.78 -1.43
C PRO A 290 26.14 0.18 -1.52
N VAL A 291 25.84 -0.59 -2.56
CA VAL A 291 24.53 -1.23 -2.75
C VAL A 291 24.28 -2.25 -1.64
N LEU A 292 25.27 -3.09 -1.31
CA LEU A 292 25.17 -4.06 -0.23
C LEU A 292 25.07 -3.39 1.15
N VAL A 293 25.75 -2.27 1.36
CA VAL A 293 25.64 -1.48 2.59
C VAL A 293 24.25 -0.86 2.71
N ILE A 294 23.74 -0.22 1.66
CA ILE A 294 22.38 0.34 1.64
C ILE A 294 21.36 -0.77 1.84
N TRP A 295 21.48 -1.87 1.11
CA TRP A 295 20.60 -3.03 1.26
C TRP A 295 20.63 -3.57 2.70
N SER A 296 21.81 -3.68 3.30
CA SER A 296 21.94 -4.10 4.70
C SER A 296 21.23 -3.13 5.64
N ILE A 297 21.54 -1.83 5.56
CA ILE A 297 20.92 -0.79 6.40
C ILE A 297 19.40 -0.78 6.23
N GLU A 298 18.91 -0.78 4.99
CA GLU A 298 17.49 -0.80 4.65
C GLU A 298 16.82 -2.09 5.13
N GLY A 299 17.50 -3.23 5.06
CA GLY A 299 17.01 -4.52 5.57
C GLY A 299 16.84 -4.55 7.10
N TYR A 300 17.59 -3.73 7.84
CA TYR A 300 17.43 -3.56 9.29
C TYR A 300 16.30 -2.58 9.67
N ARG A 301 15.78 -1.78 8.74
CA ARG A 301 14.69 -0.82 9.06
C ARG A 301 13.39 -1.58 9.34
N SER A 302 12.71 -1.22 10.43
CA SER A 302 11.45 -1.86 10.85
C SER A 302 10.39 -1.91 9.75
N ALA A 303 10.27 -0.84 8.95
CA ALA A 303 9.31 -0.76 7.84
C ALA A 303 9.55 -1.81 6.75
N ASN A 304 10.77 -2.33 6.62
CA ASN A 304 11.18 -3.22 5.55
C ASN A 304 11.21 -4.70 5.95
N LYS A 305 10.87 -5.04 7.20
CA LYS A 305 11.02 -6.41 7.74
C LYS A 305 10.36 -7.51 6.91
N LEU A 306 9.28 -7.22 6.19
CA LEU A 306 8.59 -8.20 5.35
C LEU A 306 8.83 -8.01 3.85
N MET A 307 9.67 -7.05 3.50
CA MET A 307 10.03 -6.77 2.12
C MET A 307 11.24 -7.63 1.73
N PRO A 308 11.40 -7.99 0.44
CA PRO A 308 12.57 -8.75 -0.03
C PRO A 308 13.91 -8.13 0.37
N VAL A 309 13.96 -6.81 0.57
CA VAL A 309 15.15 -6.10 1.03
C VAL A 309 15.66 -6.59 2.40
N ALA A 310 14.79 -7.16 3.25
CA ALA A 310 15.19 -7.68 4.56
C ALA A 310 15.68 -9.14 4.55
N LEU A 311 15.64 -9.84 3.40
CA LEU A 311 16.02 -11.27 3.30
C LEU A 311 17.46 -11.55 3.77
N LEU A 312 18.39 -10.64 3.48
CA LEU A 312 19.80 -10.74 3.89
C LEU A 312 19.97 -10.75 5.42
N VAL A 313 19.09 -10.06 6.14
CA VAL A 313 19.15 -9.85 7.59
C VAL A 313 18.37 -10.94 8.35
N HIS A 314 17.34 -11.52 7.73
CA HIS A 314 16.46 -12.54 8.35
C HIS A 314 17.16 -13.86 8.68
N THR A 315 18.35 -14.12 8.15
CA THR A 315 19.14 -15.32 8.44
C THR A 315 19.60 -15.39 9.91
N ARG A 316 19.59 -14.27 10.65
CA ARG A 316 19.97 -14.22 12.08
C ARG A 316 18.77 -14.21 13.06
N ALA A 317 17.61 -13.76 12.61
CA ALA A 317 16.42 -13.59 13.45
C ALA A 317 15.75 -14.91 13.88
N LEU A 318 16.12 -16.05 13.29
CA LEU A 318 15.61 -17.37 13.69
C LEU A 318 16.27 -17.92 14.98
N ASN A 319 17.32 -17.27 15.51
CA ASN A 319 18.05 -17.72 16.70
C ASN A 319 17.99 -16.78 17.90
N GLU A 320 17.41 -15.59 17.79
CA GLU A 320 17.28 -14.66 18.92
C GLU A 320 15.86 -14.70 19.48
N LYS A 321 15.73 -15.21 20.72
CA LYS A 321 14.49 -15.06 21.49
C LYS A 321 14.15 -13.57 21.60
N PRO A 322 12.88 -13.17 21.40
CA PRO A 322 12.50 -11.77 21.55
C PRO A 322 12.83 -11.30 22.96
N GLN A 323 13.68 -10.26 23.07
CA GLN A 323 13.89 -9.54 24.31
C GLN A 323 12.56 -8.92 24.73
N GLN A 324 12.00 -9.41 25.83
CA GLN A 324 10.87 -8.79 26.50
C GLN A 324 11.35 -7.46 27.09
N HIS A 325 11.12 -6.36 26.38
CA HIS A 325 11.13 -5.05 27.03
C HIS A 325 9.88 -4.92 27.90
N PRO A 326 9.98 -4.39 29.13
CA PRO A 326 8.85 -4.20 30.02
C PRO A 326 7.89 -3.19 29.38
N THR A 327 6.78 -3.68 28.86
CA THR A 327 5.68 -2.86 28.34
C THR A 327 4.99 -2.18 29.51
N ARG A 328 5.17 -0.86 29.65
CA ARG A 328 4.16 -0.06 30.36
C ARG A 328 2.84 -0.19 29.59
N PRO A 329 1.70 -0.41 30.28
CA PRO A 329 0.42 -0.49 29.60
C PRO A 329 0.14 0.85 28.89
N PRO A 330 -0.23 0.83 27.60
CA PRO A 330 -0.68 2.04 26.93
C PRO A 330 -1.99 2.52 27.58
N PRO A 331 -2.24 3.84 27.65
CA PRO A 331 -3.54 4.34 28.09
C PRO A 331 -4.62 3.80 27.17
N LEU A 332 -5.67 3.21 27.75
CA LEU A 332 -6.88 2.79 27.04
C LEU A 332 -7.43 3.97 26.24
N CYS A 333 -7.27 3.94 24.91
CA CYS A 333 -8.05 4.78 24.01
C CYS A 333 -9.16 3.90 23.43
N LEU A 334 -10.26 3.81 24.17
CA LEU A 334 -11.52 3.24 23.70
C LEU A 334 -12.12 4.19 22.66
N TYR A 335 -11.93 3.89 21.37
CA TYR A 335 -12.80 4.43 20.33
C TYR A 335 -14.11 3.64 20.35
N LEU A 336 -15.09 4.16 21.10
CA LEU A 336 -16.49 3.85 20.91
C LEU A 336 -17.01 4.79 19.83
N SER A 337 -17.34 4.24 18.67
CA SER A 337 -18.26 4.87 17.70
C SER A 337 -19.69 4.63 18.14
#